data_AF-A0A2V4NBK1-F1
#
_entry.id   AF-A0A2V4NBK1-F1
#
_cell.length_a   1.000
_cell.length_b   1.000
_cell.length_c   1.000
_cell.angle_alpha   90.00
_cell.angle_beta   90.00
_cell.angle_gamma   90.00
#
_symmetry.space_group_name_H-M   'P 1'
#
loop_
_entity.id
_entity.type
_entity.pdbx_description
1 polymer ?
#
loop_
_entity_poly.entity_id
_entity_poly.type
_entity_poly.pdbx_seq_one_letter_code
_entity_poly.pdbx_strand_id
1 'polypeptide(L)'
;MAHAAGHDINDIALSGALWATGPKDGMPVPPLTLLGEFGAGGMLLTFGMVAALLRAARTDKGDVVDAAIVDGAASVMGFIYGFLANGGWENARAANRLDCGAPFYGVYECSDGKRISLAPLEPQFFALLV
;
A
#
# COMPACT_ATOMS: atom_id res chain seq x y z
N MET A 1 16.01 -7.36 -5.82
CA MET A 1 16.26 -8.81 -5.77
C MET A 1 16.73 -9.38 -7.13
N ALA A 2 17.65 -8.71 -7.84
CA ALA A 2 17.89 -9.00 -9.27
C ALA A 2 18.40 -10.42 -9.59
N HIS A 3 19.00 -11.11 -8.63
CA HIS A 3 19.49 -12.49 -8.77
C HIS A 3 18.96 -13.43 -7.68
N ALA A 4 17.93 -13.01 -6.94
CA ALA A 4 17.33 -13.78 -5.86
C ALA A 4 15.93 -14.24 -6.25
N ALA A 5 15.59 -15.49 -5.94
CA ALA A 5 14.21 -15.96 -6.06
C ALA A 5 13.34 -15.26 -5.01
N GLY A 6 12.09 -14.96 -5.39
CA GLY A 6 11.13 -14.30 -4.51
C GLY A 6 9.74 -14.27 -5.12
N HIS A 7 8.78 -13.92 -4.28
CA HIS A 7 7.40 -13.61 -4.63
C HIS A 7 7.03 -12.24 -4.07
N ASP A 8 5.82 -11.78 -4.40
CA ASP A 8 5.20 -10.54 -3.90
C ASP A 8 5.62 -10.16 -2.48
N ILE A 9 5.39 -11.06 -1.52
CA ILE A 9 5.64 -10.84 -0.09
C ILE A 9 7.09 -10.46 0.21
N ASN A 10 8.06 -10.94 -0.57
CA ASN A 10 9.47 -10.61 -0.41
C ASN A 10 9.77 -9.19 -0.90
N ASP A 11 9.18 -8.78 -2.02
CA ASP A 11 9.39 -7.45 -2.59
C ASP A 11 8.71 -6.37 -1.74
N ILE A 12 7.46 -6.59 -1.30
CA ILE A 12 6.74 -5.64 -0.44
C ILE A 12 7.30 -5.61 1.01
N ALA A 13 8.04 -6.63 1.42
CA ALA A 13 8.80 -6.58 2.67
C ALA A 13 9.95 -5.57 2.60
N LEU A 14 10.65 -5.50 1.47
CA LEU A 14 11.78 -4.59 1.28
C LEU A 14 11.37 -3.12 1.15
N SER A 15 10.17 -2.85 0.65
CA SER A 15 9.58 -1.51 0.69
C SER A 15 8.96 -1.17 2.05
N GLY A 16 8.97 -2.06 3.04
CA GLY A 16 8.32 -1.82 4.34
C GLY A 16 6.78 -1.79 4.27
N ALA A 17 6.19 -1.98 3.08
CA ALA A 17 4.73 -2.03 2.93
C ALA A 17 4.14 -3.24 3.65
N LEU A 18 4.83 -4.38 3.66
CA LEU A 18 4.42 -5.53 4.49
C LEU A 18 4.42 -5.16 5.98
N TRP A 19 5.50 -4.54 6.47
CA TRP A 19 5.63 -4.19 7.88
C TRP A 19 4.49 -3.28 8.37
N ALA A 20 4.01 -2.37 7.51
CA ALA A 20 2.93 -1.44 7.81
C ALA A 20 1.53 -2.08 7.91
N THR A 21 1.40 -3.39 7.66
CA THR A 21 0.10 -4.08 7.61
C THR A 21 0.00 -5.18 8.66
N GLY A 22 -1.14 -5.25 9.34
CA GLY A 22 -1.46 -6.30 10.32
C GLY A 22 -1.68 -5.80 11.74
N PRO A 23 -2.00 -6.70 12.69
CA PRO A 23 -2.28 -6.34 14.07
C PRO A 23 -1.03 -5.86 14.81
N LYS A 24 -1.25 -5.06 15.87
CA LYS A 24 -0.22 -4.52 16.76
C LYS A 24 0.73 -5.60 17.30
N ASP A 25 0.15 -6.62 17.93
CA ASP A 25 0.91 -7.66 18.65
C ASP A 25 1.05 -8.98 17.86
N GLY A 26 0.76 -8.97 16.55
CA GLY A 26 0.89 -10.15 15.68
C GLY A 26 1.87 -9.95 14.55
N MET A 27 2.01 -10.96 13.68
CA MET A 27 2.86 -10.88 12.49
C MET A 27 2.28 -9.91 11.46
N PRO A 28 3.12 -9.29 10.62
CA PRO A 28 2.66 -8.65 9.40
C PRO A 28 1.79 -9.57 8.56
N VAL A 29 0.73 -9.03 7.96
CA VAL A 29 -0.23 -9.82 7.16
C VAL A 29 -0.19 -9.30 5.72
N PRO A 30 0.28 -10.10 4.74
CA PRO A 30 0.32 -9.65 3.36
C PRO A 30 -1.12 -9.41 2.85
N PRO A 31 -1.39 -8.28 2.17
CA PRO A 31 -2.68 -8.00 1.57
C PRO A 31 -2.86 -8.80 0.25
N LEU A 32 -2.84 -10.13 0.37
CA LEU A 32 -2.71 -11.06 -0.77
C LEU A 32 -1.52 -10.64 -1.65
N THR A 33 -1.60 -10.90 -2.95
CA THR A 33 -0.65 -10.38 -3.95
C THR A 33 -1.12 -9.09 -4.61
N LEU A 34 -2.15 -8.45 -4.03
CA LEU A 34 -2.79 -7.27 -4.62
C LEU A 34 -1.86 -6.07 -4.66
N LEU A 35 -1.05 -5.90 -3.61
CA LEU A 35 -0.17 -4.76 -3.51
C LEU A 35 1.05 -4.90 -4.43
N GLY A 36 1.80 -6.01 -4.36
CA GLY A 36 3.05 -6.17 -5.09
C GLY A 36 2.82 -6.48 -6.57
N GLU A 37 2.33 -7.67 -6.89
CA GLU A 37 2.21 -8.16 -8.28
C GLU A 37 1.30 -7.26 -9.12
N PHE A 38 0.14 -6.87 -8.59
CA PHE A 38 -0.84 -6.10 -9.35
C PHE A 38 -0.68 -4.60 -9.19
N GLY A 39 -0.86 -4.07 -7.98
CA GLY A 39 -0.94 -2.64 -7.72
C GLY A 39 0.38 -1.89 -7.94
N ALA A 40 1.49 -2.47 -7.51
CA ALA A 40 2.81 -1.86 -7.59
C ALA A 40 3.59 -2.29 -8.84
N GLY A 41 3.51 -3.55 -9.23
CA GLY A 41 4.24 -4.10 -10.37
C GLY A 41 3.49 -3.93 -11.68
N GLY A 42 2.38 -4.65 -11.83
CA GLY A 42 1.60 -4.70 -13.07
C GLY A 42 1.10 -3.33 -13.52
N MET A 43 0.57 -2.52 -12.60
CA MET A 43 0.10 -1.15 -12.93
C MET A 43 1.25 -0.22 -13.28
N LEU A 44 2.41 -0.32 -12.61
CA LEU A 44 3.59 0.49 -12.95
C LEU A 44 4.13 0.12 -14.32
N LEU A 45 4.23 -1.17 -14.63
CA LEU A 45 4.62 -1.65 -15.97
C LEU A 45 3.63 -1.16 -17.03
N THR A 46 2.33 -1.28 -16.78
CA THR A 46 1.29 -0.80 -17.70
C THR A 46 1.44 0.70 -17.96
N PHE A 47 1.62 1.50 -16.91
CA PHE A 47 1.84 2.94 -17.04
C PHE A 47 3.13 3.26 -17.81
N GLY A 48 4.23 2.59 -17.50
CA GLY A 48 5.50 2.75 -18.20
C GLY A 48 5.40 2.39 -19.69
N MET A 49 4.67 1.33 -20.02
CA MET A 49 4.41 0.93 -21.41
C MET A 49 3.58 1.98 -22.16
N VAL A 50 2.52 2.51 -21.55
CA VAL A 50 1.73 3.60 -22.17
C VAL A 50 2.59 4.83 -22.42
N ALA A 51 3.43 5.21 -21.45
CA ALA A 51 4.35 6.35 -21.59
C ALA A 51 5.38 6.13 -22.71
N ALA A 52 5.98 4.93 -22.78
CA ALA A 52 6.95 4.55 -23.81
C ALA A 52 6.31 4.53 -25.21
N LEU A 53 5.09 3.97 -25.34
CA LEU A 53 4.35 3.97 -26.61
C LEU A 53 3.99 5.39 -27.06
N LEU A 54 3.57 6.26 -26.15
CA LEU A 54 3.29 7.66 -26.46
C LEU A 54 4.54 8.41 -26.94
N ARG A 55 5.69 8.14 -26.32
CA ARG A 55 6.98 8.70 -26.77
C ARG A 55 7.34 8.15 -28.15
N ALA A 56 7.29 6.84 -28.34
CA ALA A 56 7.61 6.20 -29.61
C ALA A 56 6.75 6.74 -30.76
N ALA A 57 5.45 6.96 -30.53
CA ALA A 57 4.55 7.55 -31.52
C ALA A 57 4.94 8.98 -31.95
N ARG A 58 5.71 9.71 -31.13
CA ARG A 58 6.15 11.08 -31.40
C ARG A 58 7.59 11.17 -31.92
N THR A 59 8.41 10.16 -31.62
CA THR A 59 9.86 10.22 -31.85
C THR A 59 10.38 9.14 -32.79
N ASP A 60 9.55 8.15 -33.13
CA ASP A 60 9.93 6.93 -33.84
C ASP A 60 11.06 6.13 -33.14
N LYS A 61 11.20 6.31 -31.82
CA LYS A 61 12.19 5.62 -30.98
C LYS A 61 11.50 4.91 -29.82
N GLY A 62 11.79 3.62 -29.65
CA GLY A 62 11.36 2.85 -28.48
C GLY A 62 12.11 3.23 -27.21
N ASP A 63 11.69 2.62 -26.09
CA ASP A 63 12.35 2.67 -24.78
C ASP A 63 12.35 1.27 -24.14
N VAL A 64 13.23 1.09 -23.16
CA VAL A 64 13.17 -0.04 -22.22
C VAL A 64 12.39 0.42 -20.99
N VAL A 65 11.35 -0.33 -20.63
CA VAL A 65 10.60 -0.12 -19.39
C VAL A 65 11.04 -1.18 -18.39
N ASP A 66 11.78 -0.76 -17.38
CA ASP A 66 12.13 -1.58 -16.21
C ASP A 66 11.15 -1.24 -15.07
N ALA A 67 10.36 -2.23 -14.65
CA ALA A 67 9.30 -2.05 -13.66
C ALA A 67 9.47 -3.07 -12.53
N ALA A 68 10.20 -2.69 -11.50
CA ALA A 68 10.40 -3.51 -10.32
C ALA A 68 9.26 -3.34 -9.31
N ILE A 69 8.73 -4.47 -8.78
CA ILE A 69 7.67 -4.47 -7.76
C ILE A 69 8.08 -3.65 -6.53
N VAL A 70 9.33 -3.78 -6.09
CA VAL A 70 9.85 -3.05 -4.91
C VAL A 70 9.81 -1.53 -5.13
N ASP A 71 10.12 -1.05 -6.33
CA ASP A 71 10.10 0.38 -6.67
C ASP A 71 8.65 0.90 -6.75
N GLY A 72 7.77 0.12 -7.37
CA GLY A 72 6.34 0.43 -7.38
C GLY A 72 5.74 0.47 -5.99
N ALA A 73 6.09 -0.49 -5.13
CA ALA A 73 5.55 -0.59 -3.78
C ALA A 73 6.06 0.57 -2.90
N ALA A 74 7.35 0.92 -3.02
CA ALA A 74 7.91 2.10 -2.39
C ALA A 74 7.25 3.40 -2.90
N SER A 75 6.95 3.48 -4.20
CA SER A 75 6.27 4.64 -4.80
C SER A 75 4.85 4.81 -4.25
N VAL A 76 4.08 3.72 -4.15
CA VAL A 76 2.74 3.73 -3.54
C VAL A 76 2.80 4.09 -2.06
N MET A 77 3.84 3.63 -1.35
CA MET A 77 4.10 4.01 0.04
C MET A 77 4.54 5.46 0.23
N GLY A 78 4.82 6.20 -0.85
CA GLY A 78 5.30 7.59 -0.81
C GLY A 78 4.43 8.52 0.05
N PHE A 79 3.11 8.34 0.04
CA PHE A 79 2.20 9.07 0.92
C PHE A 79 2.48 8.79 2.40
N ILE A 80 2.64 7.53 2.79
CA ILE A 80 2.93 7.10 4.16
C ILE A 80 4.31 7.58 4.60
N TYR A 81 5.32 7.47 3.72
CA TYR A 81 6.65 8.01 4.01
C TYR A 81 6.62 9.53 4.19
N GLY A 82 5.78 10.24 3.46
CA GLY A 82 5.55 11.67 3.67
C GLY A 82 5.00 11.97 5.07
N PHE A 83 4.04 11.19 5.57
CA PHE A 83 3.55 11.33 6.94
C PHE A 83 4.63 10.99 7.98
N LEU A 84 5.38 9.90 7.77
CA LEU A 84 6.48 9.50 8.64
C LEU A 84 7.53 10.60 8.76
N ALA A 85 7.94 11.19 7.63
CA ALA A 85 8.91 12.27 7.59
C ALA A 85 8.43 13.54 8.33
N ASN A 86 7.13 13.77 8.37
CA ASN A 86 6.51 14.91 9.06
C ASN A 86 6.04 14.60 10.49
N GLY A 87 6.37 13.41 11.03
CA GLY A 87 5.95 12.98 12.37
C GLY A 87 4.46 12.64 12.51
N GLY A 88 3.74 12.53 11.40
CA GLY A 88 2.33 12.13 11.35
C GLY A 88 2.10 10.62 11.21
N TRP A 89 3.17 9.83 11.19
CA TRP A 89 3.14 8.36 11.19
C TRP A 89 4.18 7.81 12.15
N GLU A 90 3.82 6.77 12.90
CA GLU A 90 4.70 5.98 13.75
C GLU A 90 5.10 4.69 13.01
N ASN A 91 6.38 4.32 13.09
CA ASN A 91 6.86 3.05 12.52
C ASN A 91 6.48 1.84 13.40
N ALA A 92 5.19 1.70 13.68
CA ALA A 92 4.57 0.61 14.41
C ALA A 92 3.24 0.24 13.75
N ARG A 93 2.84 -1.04 13.82
CA ARG A 93 1.55 -1.51 13.27
C ARG A 93 0.39 -1.15 14.19
N ALA A 94 -0.75 -0.84 13.58
CA ALA A 94 -1.98 -0.48 14.27
C ALA A 94 -1.72 0.60 15.33
N ALA A 95 -0.89 1.58 14.99
CA ALA A 95 -0.53 2.73 15.80
C ALA A 95 -0.91 4.06 15.13
N ASN A 96 -1.46 4.01 13.93
CA ASN A 96 -1.69 5.14 13.06
C ASN A 96 -3.17 5.33 12.72
N ARG A 97 -3.48 6.44 12.06
CA ARG A 97 -4.87 6.78 11.68
C ARG A 97 -5.44 5.89 10.57
N LEU A 98 -4.59 5.27 9.76
CA LEU A 98 -4.98 4.55 8.54
C LEU A 98 -4.53 3.08 8.52
N ASP A 99 -4.09 2.52 9.66
CA ASP A 99 -3.60 1.14 9.78
C ASP A 99 -4.39 0.31 10.83
N CYS A 100 -5.61 0.75 11.13
CA CYS A 100 -6.47 0.22 12.20
C CYS A 100 -6.03 0.53 13.63
N GLY A 101 -5.08 1.47 13.83
CA GLY A 101 -4.73 1.96 15.17
C GLY A 101 -5.73 2.93 15.78
N ALA A 102 -6.50 3.64 14.95
CA ALA A 102 -7.52 4.58 15.42
C ALA A 102 -8.88 3.89 15.64
N PRO A 103 -9.59 4.16 16.76
CA PRO A 103 -10.89 3.53 17.05
C PRO A 103 -12.03 3.98 16.12
N PHE A 104 -11.77 4.91 15.21
CA PHE A 104 -12.69 5.39 14.17
C PHE A 104 -12.23 4.98 12.77
N TYR A 105 -11.29 4.05 12.65
CA TYR A 105 -10.82 3.50 11.39
C TYR A 105 -10.46 2.03 11.60
N GLY A 106 -11.36 1.10 11.30
CA GLY A 106 -11.12 -0.32 11.58
C GLY A 106 -12.30 -1.23 11.28
N VAL A 107 -12.15 -2.50 11.67
CA VAL A 107 -13.16 -3.56 11.51
C VAL A 107 -13.60 -4.04 12.89
N TYR A 108 -14.90 -4.12 13.11
CA TYR A 108 -15.52 -4.44 14.41
C TYR A 108 -16.44 -5.65 14.30
N GLU A 109 -16.42 -6.51 15.31
CA GLU A 109 -17.33 -7.65 15.43
C GLU A 109 -18.67 -7.23 16.04
N CYS A 110 -19.76 -7.71 15.44
CA CYS A 110 -21.14 -7.49 15.89
C CYS A 110 -21.62 -8.66 16.75
N SER A 111 -22.75 -8.49 17.44
CA SER A 111 -23.32 -9.53 18.31
C SER A 111 -23.77 -10.80 17.57
N ASP A 112 -23.93 -10.74 16.25
CA ASP A 112 -24.22 -11.89 15.38
C ASP A 112 -22.95 -12.61 14.89
N GLY A 113 -21.77 -12.21 15.38
CA GLY A 113 -20.46 -12.74 14.97
C GLY A 113 -19.98 -12.29 13.60
N LYS A 114 -20.73 -11.42 12.90
CA LYS A 114 -20.29 -10.79 11.65
C LYS A 114 -19.44 -9.56 11.95
N ARG A 115 -18.88 -8.97 10.89
CA ARG A 115 -17.98 -7.81 11.00
C ARG A 115 -18.49 -6.65 10.16
N ILE A 116 -18.29 -5.44 10.67
CA ILE A 116 -18.52 -4.17 9.96
C ILE A 116 -17.22 -3.38 9.88
N SER A 117 -17.06 -2.56 8.84
CA SER A 117 -15.97 -1.58 8.73
C SER A 117 -16.47 -0.19 9.12
N LEU A 118 -15.72 0.52 9.97
CA LEU A 118 -15.96 1.91 10.34
C LEU A 118 -14.76 2.76 9.93
N ALA A 119 -15.00 3.90 9.29
CA ALA A 119 -13.94 4.85 8.91
C ALA A 119 -14.39 6.33 8.92
N PRO A 120 -15.13 6.84 9.92
CA PRO A 120 -15.48 8.27 9.96
C PRO A 120 -14.28 9.14 10.37
N LEU A 121 -13.40 9.42 9.41
CA LEU A 121 -12.17 10.20 9.62
C LEU A 121 -12.48 11.69 9.88
N GLU A 122 -13.53 12.22 9.27
CA GLU A 122 -13.95 13.61 9.37
C GLU A 122 -14.86 13.85 10.59
N PRO A 123 -14.72 14.99 11.30
CA PRO A 123 -15.49 15.26 12.53
C PRO A 123 -17.01 15.16 12.35
N GLN A 124 -17.54 15.65 11.23
CA GLN A 124 -18.97 15.59 10.94
C GLN A 124 -19.47 14.17 10.67
N PHE A 125 -18.62 13.27 10.17
CA PHE A 125 -18.98 11.86 10.00
C PHE A 125 -18.89 11.13 11.34
N PHE A 126 -17.88 11.47 12.15
CA PHE A 126 -17.74 10.91 13.50
C PHE A 126 -18.92 11.31 14.39
N ALA A 127 -19.41 12.54 14.26
CA ALA A 127 -20.60 13.02 14.97
C ALA A 127 -21.90 12.26 14.62
N LEU A 128 -21.96 11.59 13.46
CA LEU A 128 -23.10 10.72 13.09
C LEU A 128 -22.94 9.29 13.64
N LEU A 129 -21.72 8.89 14.01
CA LEU A 129 -21.45 7.58 14.59
C LEU A 129 -21.75 7.53 16.10
N VAL A 130 -21.54 8.64 16.81
CA VAL A 130 -21.68 8.76 18.27
C VAL A 130 -23.08 9.16 18.74
#